data_AF-A0A5K1DXR3-F1
#
_entry.id   AF-A0A5K1DXR3-F1
#
_cell.length_a   1.000
_cell.length_b   1.000
_cell.length_c   1.000
_cell.angle_alpha   90.00
_cell.angle_beta   90.00
_cell.angle_gamma   90.00
#
_symmetry.space_group_name_H-M   'P 1'
#
loop_
_entity.id
_entity.type
_entity.pdbx_description
1 polymer ?
#
loop_
_entity_poly.entity_id
_entity_poly.type
_entity_poly.pdbx_seq_one_letter_code
_entity_poly.pdbx_strand_id
1 'polypeptide(L)' 'VSEKKARAWCASKGNIPYFETSAKEGFNVEAAFQCIAKNALKNEPEEE' A
#
# COMPACT_ATOMS: atom_id res chain seq x y z
N VAL A 1 -5.46 9.57 -13.25
CA VAL A 1 -5.39 8.08 -13.31
C VAL A 1 -6.72 7.54 -12.81
N SER A 2 -7.33 6.53 -13.44
CA SER A 2 -8.58 5.94 -12.95
C SER A 2 -8.31 4.80 -11.97
N GLU A 3 -9.26 4.58 -11.05
CA GLU A 3 -9.22 3.47 -10.08
C GLU A 3 -8.95 2.13 -10.76
N LYS A 4 -9.69 1.81 -11.84
CA LYS A 4 -9.53 0.57 -12.61
C LYS A 4 -8.11 0.38 -13.12
N LYS A 5 -7.48 1.44 -13.65
CA LYS A 5 -6.10 1.38 -14.17
C LYS A 5 -5.10 1.19 -13.03
N ALA A 6 -5.28 1.88 -11.92
CA ALA A 6 -4.41 1.77 -10.75
C ALA A 6 -4.47 0.37 -10.11
N ARG A 7 -5.69 -0.16 -9.90
CA ARG A 7 -5.89 -1.53 -9.38
C ARG A 7 -5.31 -2.59 -10.29
N ALA A 8 -5.52 -2.49 -11.61
CA ALA A 8 -4.96 -3.44 -12.57
C ALA A 8 -3.42 -3.44 -12.55
N TRP A 9 -2.81 -2.27 -12.39
CA TRP A 9 -1.35 -2.18 -12.24
C TRP A 9 -0.86 -2.79 -10.92
N CYS A 10 -1.59 -2.56 -9.82
CA CYS A 10 -1.26 -3.15 -8.52
C CYS A 10 -1.32 -4.68 -8.56
N ALA A 11 -2.36 -5.24 -9.18
CA ALA A 11 -2.50 -6.67 -9.40
C ALA A 11 -1.31 -7.25 -10.21
N SER A 12 -0.87 -6.56 -11.26
CA SER A 12 0.24 -7.03 -12.11
C SER A 12 1.63 -6.90 -11.48
N LYS A 13 1.76 -6.16 -10.38
CA LYS A 13 3.03 -5.95 -9.65
C LYS A 13 3.19 -6.85 -8.43
N GLY A 14 2.59 -8.05 -8.46
CA GLY A 14 2.62 -8.98 -7.33
C GLY A 14 1.52 -8.69 -6.31
N ASN A 15 0.37 -8.21 -6.79
CA ASN A 15 -0.80 -7.91 -5.97
C ASN A 15 -0.49 -6.92 -4.82
N ILE A 16 0.26 -5.84 -5.13
CA ILE A 16 0.57 -4.81 -4.14
C ILE A 16 -0.73 -4.16 -3.62
N PRO A 17 -0.80 -3.83 -2.32
CA PRO A 17 -1.95 -3.13 -1.76
C PRO A 17 -2.21 -1.79 -2.46
N TYR A 18 -3.48 -1.49 -2.75
CA TYR A 18 -3.92 -0.23 -3.37
C TYR A 18 -4.71 0.62 -2.37
N PHE A 19 -4.39 1.91 -2.30
CA PHE A 19 -5.08 2.89 -1.47
C PHE A 19 -5.40 4.15 -2.28
N GLU A 20 -6.63 4.63 -2.16
CA GLU A 20 -6.98 6.01 -2.54
C GLU A 20 -6.78 6.90 -1.31
N THR A 21 -5.97 7.95 -1.45
CA THR A 21 -5.60 8.86 -0.36
C THR A 21 -5.83 10.32 -0.76
N SER A 22 -6.14 11.15 0.23
CA SER A 22 -6.15 12.61 0.06
C SER A 22 -5.30 13.23 1.16
N ALA A 23 -4.13 13.75 0.79
CA ALA A 23 -3.25 14.44 1.73
C ALA A 23 -3.91 15.70 2.31
N LYS A 24 -4.71 16.41 1.49
CA LYS A 24 -5.44 17.61 1.91
C LYS A 24 -6.47 17.30 3.01
N GLU A 25 -7.21 16.22 2.83
CA GLU A 25 -8.30 15.83 3.74
C GLU A 25 -7.83 14.85 4.83
N GLY A 26 -6.55 14.48 4.84
CA GLY A 26 -6.01 13.44 5.72
C GLY A 26 -6.61 12.04 5.48
N PHE A 27 -7.28 11.82 4.35
CA PHE A 27 -8.00 10.58 4.08
C PHE A 27 -7.04 9.44 3.70
N ASN A 28 -7.13 8.32 4.42
CA ASN A 28 -6.39 7.06 4.21
C ASN A 28 -4.85 7.17 4.23
N VAL A 29 -4.28 8.33 4.55
CA VAL A 29 -2.82 8.50 4.61
C VAL A 29 -2.23 7.58 5.68
N GLU A 30 -2.72 7.66 6.91
CA GLU A 30 -2.24 6.84 8.03
C GLU A 30 -2.37 5.34 7.73
N ALA A 31 -3.52 4.90 7.20
CA ALA A 31 -3.75 3.49 6.87
C ALA A 31 -2.75 2.97 5.81
N ALA A 32 -2.42 3.78 4.80
CA ALA A 32 -1.44 3.43 3.78
C ALA A 32 -0.02 3.29 4.39
N PHE A 33 0.38 4.21 5.26
CA PHE A 33 1.67 4.16 5.96
C PHE A 33 1.76 2.97 6.92
N GLN A 34 0.71 2.69 7.68
CA GLN A 34 0.67 1.51 8.56
C GLN A 34 0.73 0.20 7.78
N CYS A 35 0.10 0.13 6.61
CA CYS A 35 0.15 -1.07 5.76
C CYS A 35 1.58 -1.37 5.32
N ILE A 36 2.31 -0.37 4.82
CA ILE A 36 3.70 -0.58 4.38
C ILE A 36 4.63 -0.92 5.55
N ALA A 37 4.45 -0.26 6.71
CA ALA A 37 5.23 -0.57 7.91
C ALA A 37 5.01 -2.02 8.38
N LYS A 38 3.76 -2.47 8.45
CA LYS A 38 3.43 -3.86 8.82
C LYS A 38 3.97 -4.88 7.83
N ASN A 39 3.96 -4.56 6.53
CA ASN A 39 4.51 -5.45 5.51
C ASN A 39 6.04 -5.52 5.57
N ALA A 40 6.71 -4.40 5.88
CA ALA A 40 8.16 -4.38 6.08
C ALA A 40 8.58 -5.27 7.24
N LEU A 41 7.92 -5.14 8.41
CA LEU A 41 8.20 -5.98 9.59
C LEU A 41 8.00 -7.48 9.33
N LYS A 42 7.03 -7.86 8.49
CA LYS A 42 6.81 -9.26 8.09
C LYS A 42 7.89 -9.81 7.15
N ASN A 43 8.57 -8.92 6.44
CA ASN A 43 9.61 -9.26 5.48
C ASN A 43 11.01 -9.15 6.10
N GLU A 44 11.11 -8.81 7.38
CA GLU A 44 12.38 -8.92 8.10
C GLU A 44 12.81 -10.39 8.10
N PRO A 45 14.02 -10.72 7.63
CA PRO A 45 14.56 -12.05 7.84
C PRO A 45 14.65 -12.29 9.34
N GLU A 46 14.28 -13.49 9.79
CA GLU A 46 14.48 -13.91 11.17
C GLU A 46 15.95 -13.67 11.52
N GLU A 47 16.24 -12.72 12.42
CA GLU A 47 17.59 -12.52 12.93
C GLU A 47 18.00 -13.82 13.64
N GLU A 48 19.00 -14.53 13.09
CA GLU A 48 19.70 -15.64 13.76
C GLU A 48 20.49 -15.15 14.98
#